data_AF-A0A955GRP2-F1
#
_entry.id   AF-A0A955GRP2-F1
#
_cell.length_a   1.000
_cell.length_b   1.000
_cell.length_c   1.000
_cell.angle_alpha   90.00
_cell.angle_beta   90.00
_cell.angle_gamma   90.00
#
_symmetry.space_group_name_H-M   'P 1'
#
loop_
_entity.id
_entity.type
_entity.pdbx_description
1 polymer ?
#
loop_
_entity_poly.entity_id
_entity_poly.type
_entity_poly.pdbx_seq_one_letter_code
_entity_poly.pdbx_strand_id
1 'polypeptide(L)'
;MEFNFDKPPKNKNNQEDSIERKITLEKLLGLSKEIIKDRLLKLGIEIKNEFPDRVDVVLGSSSQFAPPAGCAAYAANTDIVVLDKDFNLHKINHELLHAYSSKYRYDERNWDDVADDLNIYDKSIKSGFATEYLKNGIYEKATSTNFAQINEAITEKMNVELLSENKDKIENKGLFADPGKYYFYQEEILLLEMMLDGIAMSKSKNKDDVSIEKEKIWQELQKAYFSGNTMFLRVFDKVYDDKILREFNELDFKSEDYEQRFKDLRNKLIEKNLEMKFEKELY
;
A
#
# COMPACT_ATOMS: atom_id res chain seq x y z
N MET A 1 -53.08 7.94 34.88
CA MET A 1 -51.74 7.42 34.55
C MET A 1 -51.14 8.37 33.53
N GLU A 2 -50.37 9.34 34.00
CA GLU A 2 -49.56 10.19 33.12
C GLU A 2 -48.21 9.48 32.93
N PHE A 3 -47.89 9.14 31.67
CA PHE A 3 -46.59 8.60 31.32
C PHE A 3 -45.59 9.75 31.23
N ASN A 4 -44.67 9.78 32.18
CA ASN A 4 -43.54 10.69 32.18
C ASN A 4 -42.51 10.15 31.16
N PHE A 5 -42.35 10.84 30.04
CA PHE A 5 -41.28 10.55 29.08
C PHE A 5 -39.97 11.13 29.62
N ASP A 6 -39.26 10.36 30.44
CA ASP A 6 -37.87 10.65 30.75
C ASP A 6 -37.09 10.73 29.43
N LYS A 7 -36.44 11.87 29.21
CA LYS A 7 -35.46 12.02 28.13
C LYS A 7 -34.45 10.88 28.23
N PRO A 8 -34.08 10.22 27.12
CA PRO A 8 -33.09 9.16 27.17
C PRO A 8 -31.80 9.72 27.79
N PRO A 9 -31.14 8.98 28.70
CA PRO A 9 -29.89 9.42 29.27
C PRO A 9 -28.90 9.67 28.14
N LYS A 10 -28.33 10.89 28.09
CA LYS A 10 -27.18 11.17 27.23
C LYS A 10 -26.06 10.24 27.65
N ASN A 11 -25.79 9.24 26.82
CA ASN A 11 -24.83 8.18 27.09
C ASN A 11 -23.40 8.75 27.03
N LYS A 12 -22.90 9.26 28.18
CA LYS A 12 -21.56 9.85 28.31
C LYS A 12 -20.43 8.89 27.87
N ASN A 13 -20.64 7.58 28.06
CA ASN A 13 -19.67 6.55 27.70
C ASN A 13 -19.37 6.50 26.19
N ASN A 14 -20.38 6.72 25.32
CA ASN A 14 -20.14 6.74 23.87
C ASN A 14 -19.34 7.96 23.40
N GLN A 15 -19.36 9.05 24.18
CA GLN A 15 -18.68 10.30 23.83
C GLN A 15 -17.21 10.28 24.30
N GLU A 16 -16.93 9.69 25.46
CA GLU A 16 -15.57 9.47 25.96
C GLU A 16 -14.79 8.48 25.06
N ASP A 17 -15.41 7.35 24.69
CA ASP A 17 -14.83 6.39 23.73
C ASP A 17 -14.52 7.02 22.36
N SER A 18 -15.35 7.95 21.90
CA SER A 18 -15.15 8.66 20.63
C SER A 18 -14.00 9.66 20.70
N ILE A 19 -13.81 10.34 21.84
CA ILE A 19 -12.71 11.30 22.04
C ILE A 19 -11.38 10.55 22.15
N GLU A 20 -11.33 9.47 22.92
CA GLU A 20 -10.12 8.65 23.08
C GLU A 20 -9.66 8.04 21.76
N ARG A 21 -10.60 7.54 20.94
CA ARG A 21 -10.30 7.06 19.58
C ARG A 21 -9.72 8.15 18.69
N LYS A 22 -10.28 9.37 18.74
CA LYS A 22 -9.76 10.50 17.95
C LYS A 22 -8.33 10.87 18.36
N ILE A 23 -8.05 10.94 19.67
CA ILE A 23 -6.70 11.20 20.19
C ILE A 23 -5.73 10.10 19.76
N THR A 24 -6.17 8.84 19.81
CA THR A 24 -5.37 7.70 19.37
C THR A 24 -5.04 7.79 17.87
N LEU A 25 -6.03 8.11 17.03
CA LEU A 25 -5.84 8.32 15.61
C LEU A 25 -4.83 9.44 15.33
N GLU A 26 -4.97 10.60 15.97
CA GLU A 26 -4.05 11.72 15.79
C GLU A 26 -2.59 11.36 16.15
N LYS A 27 -2.40 10.60 17.24
CA LYS A 27 -1.07 10.10 17.63
C LYS A 27 -0.49 9.11 16.62
N LEU A 28 -1.28 8.13 16.18
CA LEU A 28 -0.85 7.15 15.19
C LEU A 28 -0.53 7.81 13.85
N LEU A 29 -1.41 8.71 13.39
CA LEU A 29 -1.23 9.47 12.16
C LEU A 29 0.05 10.32 12.20
N GLY A 30 0.28 11.04 13.30
CA GLY A 30 1.51 11.82 13.47
C GLY A 30 2.77 10.96 13.39
N LEU A 31 2.76 9.78 14.01
CA LEU A 31 3.88 8.84 13.92
C LEU A 31 4.05 8.26 12.50
N SER A 32 2.97 7.84 11.84
CA SER A 32 3.02 7.33 10.47
C SER A 32 3.59 8.34 9.48
N LYS A 33 3.12 9.59 9.56
CA LYS A 33 3.63 10.71 8.74
C LYS A 33 5.14 10.91 8.96
N GLU A 34 5.58 10.86 10.21
CA GLU A 34 6.99 10.99 10.60
C GLU A 34 7.86 9.87 9.98
N ILE A 35 7.50 8.60 10.19
CA ILE A 35 8.32 7.46 9.73
C ILE A 35 8.34 7.32 8.20
N ILE A 36 7.22 7.59 7.52
CA ILE A 36 7.16 7.54 6.05
C ILE A 36 8.01 8.67 5.47
N LYS A 37 7.91 9.89 6.03
CA LYS A 37 8.73 11.03 5.63
C LYS A 37 10.22 10.72 5.75
N ASP A 38 10.65 10.15 6.88
CA ASP A 38 12.05 9.76 7.08
C ASP A 38 12.51 8.75 6.01
N ARG A 39 11.68 7.76 5.67
CA ARG A 39 12.00 6.77 4.60
C ARG A 39 12.11 7.43 3.22
N LEU A 40 11.16 8.28 2.86
CA LEU A 40 11.19 8.99 1.57
C LEU A 40 12.43 9.87 1.43
N LEU A 41 12.82 10.58 2.50
CA LEU A 41 14.05 11.37 2.53
C LEU A 41 15.31 10.50 2.37
N LYS A 42 15.38 9.35 3.06
CA LYS A 42 16.48 8.38 2.88
C LYS A 42 16.59 7.86 1.45
N LEU A 43 15.46 7.70 0.76
CA LEU A 43 15.42 7.30 -0.65
C LEU A 43 15.77 8.44 -1.61
N GLY A 44 15.94 9.67 -1.12
CA GLY A 44 16.17 10.86 -1.94
C GLY A 44 14.94 11.27 -2.75
N ILE A 45 13.74 10.92 -2.27
CA ILE A 45 12.47 11.31 -2.89
C ILE A 45 12.10 12.69 -2.36
N GLU A 46 11.90 13.65 -3.28
CA GLU A 46 11.49 14.99 -2.92
C GLU A 46 10.04 14.97 -2.40
N ILE A 47 9.88 15.36 -1.15
CA ILE A 47 8.56 15.50 -0.52
C ILE A 47 8.09 16.92 -0.79
N LYS A 48 7.08 17.07 -1.64
CA LYS A 48 6.43 18.36 -1.86
C LYS A 48 5.79 18.79 -0.54
N ASN A 49 5.98 20.06 -0.16
CA ASN A 49 5.59 20.60 1.15
C ASN A 49 4.11 20.45 1.54
N GLU A 50 3.24 20.02 0.62
CA GLU A 50 1.79 19.78 0.84
C GLU A 50 1.47 18.33 1.26
N PHE A 51 2.45 17.42 1.22
CA PHE A 51 2.32 16.02 1.62
C PHE A 51 2.92 15.79 3.02
N PRO A 52 2.20 15.22 3.99
CA PRO A 52 0.92 14.50 3.96
C PRO A 52 -0.29 15.31 4.46
N ASP A 53 -0.17 16.64 4.61
CA ASP A 53 -1.24 17.46 5.19
C ASP A 53 -2.43 17.67 4.24
N ARG A 54 -2.29 17.25 2.97
CA ARG A 54 -3.37 17.15 1.98
C ARG A 54 -4.35 16.00 2.18
N VAL A 55 -3.99 14.96 2.97
CA VAL A 55 -4.77 13.71 3.04
C VAL A 55 -5.70 13.77 4.24
N ASP A 56 -7.00 13.75 3.97
CA ASP A 56 -8.01 13.68 5.03
C ASP A 56 -8.15 12.23 5.50
N VAL A 57 -8.00 12.02 6.81
CA VAL A 57 -8.15 10.71 7.43
C VAL A 57 -9.44 10.69 8.22
N VAL A 58 -10.40 9.87 7.76
CA VAL A 58 -11.73 9.79 8.35
C VAL A 58 -11.98 8.40 8.93
N LEU A 59 -12.66 8.35 10.08
CA LEU A 59 -13.17 7.11 10.65
C LEU A 59 -14.51 6.78 9.99
N GLY A 60 -14.61 5.61 9.37
CA GLY A 60 -15.85 5.12 8.79
C GLY A 60 -16.90 4.87 9.89
N SER A 61 -17.74 5.87 10.18
CA SER A 61 -18.78 5.78 11.21
C SER A 61 -20.20 5.64 10.65
N SER A 62 -20.38 5.68 9.34
CA SER A 62 -21.68 5.59 8.66
C SER A 62 -21.63 4.54 7.55
N SER A 63 -22.76 3.83 7.36
CA SER A 63 -22.94 2.73 6.41
C SER A 63 -22.67 3.06 4.94
N GLN A 64 -22.48 4.35 4.60
CA GLN A 64 -22.15 4.82 3.26
C GLN A 64 -20.64 4.97 3.02
N PHE A 65 -19.83 5.02 4.09
CA PHE A 65 -18.40 5.30 4.01
C PHE A 65 -17.54 4.26 4.73
N ALA A 66 -18.13 3.24 5.35
CA ALA A 66 -17.35 2.27 6.11
C ALA A 66 -16.69 1.25 5.15
N PRO A 67 -15.35 1.09 5.18
CA PRO A 67 -14.70 -0.07 4.60
C PRO A 67 -15.28 -1.35 5.22
N PRO A 68 -15.22 -2.51 4.52
CA PRO A 68 -15.52 -3.79 5.15
C PRO A 68 -14.78 -3.88 6.49
N ALA A 69 -15.41 -4.49 7.50
CA ALA A 69 -14.80 -4.61 8.82
C ALA A 69 -13.43 -5.28 8.70
N GLY A 70 -12.38 -4.63 9.22
CA GLY A 70 -10.99 -5.09 9.06
C GLY A 70 -10.20 -4.37 7.98
N CYS A 71 -10.83 -3.54 7.14
CA CYS A 71 -10.17 -2.87 6.01
C CYS A 71 -9.96 -1.37 6.25
N ALA A 72 -8.95 -0.83 5.59
CA ALA A 72 -8.76 0.59 5.33
C ALA A 72 -8.71 0.79 3.81
N ALA A 73 -8.91 2.03 3.35
CA ALA A 73 -8.80 2.33 1.92
C ALA A 73 -8.40 3.78 1.68
N TYR A 74 -7.39 3.99 0.84
CA TYR A 74 -7.06 5.27 0.24
C TYR A 74 -7.83 5.46 -1.07
N ALA A 75 -8.57 6.57 -1.15
CA ALA A 75 -9.29 7.01 -2.32
C ALA A 75 -8.50 8.11 -3.04
N ALA A 76 -7.75 7.73 -4.08
CA ALA A 76 -6.87 8.65 -4.82
C ALA A 76 -7.58 9.78 -5.58
N ASN A 77 -8.88 9.64 -5.86
CA ASN A 77 -9.70 10.66 -6.50
C ASN A 77 -10.12 11.78 -5.54
N THR A 78 -10.19 11.49 -4.24
CA THR A 78 -10.64 12.44 -3.21
C THR A 78 -9.55 12.77 -2.19
N ASP A 79 -8.39 12.11 -2.26
CA ASP A 79 -7.31 12.19 -1.27
C ASP A 79 -7.76 11.89 0.16
N ILE A 80 -8.70 10.96 0.30
CA ILE A 80 -9.23 10.53 1.60
C ILE A 80 -8.68 9.15 1.94
N VAL A 81 -8.19 8.99 3.16
CA VAL A 81 -7.97 7.68 3.78
C VAL A 81 -9.15 7.40 4.70
N VAL A 82 -9.86 6.33 4.39
CA VAL A 82 -10.96 5.85 5.21
C VAL A 82 -10.48 4.67 6.05
N LEU A 83 -10.59 4.81 7.37
CA LEU A 83 -10.21 3.78 8.32
C LEU A 83 -11.44 3.16 8.97
N ASP A 84 -11.41 1.85 9.20
CA ASP A 84 -12.40 1.20 10.05
C ASP A 84 -12.24 1.57 11.54
N LYS A 85 -13.16 1.07 12.36
CA LYS A 85 -13.14 1.24 13.83
C LYS A 85 -11.96 0.55 14.53
N ASP A 86 -11.34 -0.43 13.86
CA ASP A 86 -10.25 -1.27 14.37
C ASP A 86 -8.93 -0.83 13.71
N PHE A 87 -8.79 0.49 13.51
CA PHE A 87 -7.62 1.09 12.88
C PHE A 87 -6.38 0.87 13.75
N ASN A 88 -5.24 0.75 13.09
CA ASN A 88 -3.95 0.58 13.74
C ASN A 88 -2.85 1.22 12.87
N LEU A 89 -1.63 1.27 13.41
CA LEU A 89 -0.50 1.89 12.73
C LEU A 89 -0.21 1.24 11.36
N HIS A 90 -0.39 -0.08 11.27
CA HIS A 90 -0.16 -0.82 10.03
C HIS A 90 -1.11 -0.36 8.92
N LYS A 91 -2.42 -0.32 9.17
CA LYS A 91 -3.42 0.15 8.20
C LYS A 91 -3.16 1.60 7.80
N ILE A 92 -2.87 2.46 8.78
CA ILE A 92 -2.59 3.88 8.51
C ILE A 92 -1.36 4.03 7.61
N ASN A 93 -0.27 3.31 7.91
CA ASN A 93 0.94 3.35 7.09
C ASN A 93 0.67 2.86 5.66
N HIS A 94 -0.01 1.72 5.52
CA HIS A 94 -0.33 1.12 4.23
C HIS A 94 -1.07 2.14 3.34
N GLU A 95 -2.16 2.73 3.84
CA GLU A 95 -2.94 3.69 3.06
C GLU A 95 -2.18 5.01 2.82
N LEU A 96 -1.38 5.47 3.78
CA LEU A 96 -0.57 6.67 3.58
C LEU A 96 0.53 6.44 2.54
N LEU A 97 1.15 5.26 2.48
CA LEU A 97 2.13 4.94 1.44
C LEU A 97 1.50 5.01 0.04
N HIS A 98 0.29 4.47 -0.12
CA HIS A 98 -0.51 4.66 -1.34
C HIS A 98 -0.79 6.14 -1.63
N ALA A 99 -1.11 6.91 -0.59
CA ALA A 99 -1.31 8.34 -0.74
C ALA A 99 -0.02 9.05 -1.20
N TYR A 100 1.11 8.81 -0.55
CA TYR A 100 2.43 9.38 -0.86
C TYR A 100 2.92 9.03 -2.27
N SER A 101 2.51 7.91 -2.83
CA SER A 101 2.86 7.51 -4.20
C SER A 101 1.90 8.03 -5.26
N SER A 102 0.77 8.61 -4.87
CA SER A 102 -0.17 9.24 -5.79
C SER A 102 0.37 10.57 -6.33
N LYS A 103 0.28 10.77 -7.65
CA LYS A 103 0.68 12.02 -8.32
C LYS A 103 -0.38 13.13 -8.27
N TYR A 104 -1.61 12.83 -7.86
CA TYR A 104 -2.72 13.77 -8.02
C TYR A 104 -2.76 14.86 -6.95
N ARG A 105 -3.22 16.03 -7.40
CA ARG A 105 -3.59 17.20 -6.62
C ARG A 105 -5.11 17.27 -6.73
N TYR A 106 -5.82 17.22 -5.62
CA TYR A 106 -7.22 17.64 -5.62
C TYR A 106 -7.28 19.11 -6.05
N ASP A 107 -8.01 19.36 -7.12
CA ASP A 107 -8.41 20.71 -7.55
C ASP A 107 -9.59 21.10 -6.68
N GLU A 108 -9.57 22.29 -6.07
CA GLU A 108 -10.52 22.79 -5.06
C GLU A 108 -11.99 22.60 -5.49
N ARG A 109 -12.58 21.43 -5.24
CA ARG A 109 -14.02 21.17 -5.41
C ARG A 109 -14.71 21.04 -4.05
N ASN A 110 -15.96 21.49 -4.02
CA ASN A 110 -16.77 21.61 -2.82
C ASN A 110 -17.06 20.22 -2.24
N TRP A 111 -17.04 20.06 -0.91
CA TRP A 111 -17.28 18.77 -0.23
C TRP A 111 -18.61 18.12 -0.61
N ASP A 112 -19.61 18.94 -0.97
CA ASP A 112 -20.93 18.49 -1.42
C ASP A 112 -20.85 17.74 -2.78
N ASP A 113 -19.90 18.08 -3.66
CA ASP A 113 -19.68 17.38 -4.94
C ASP A 113 -18.97 16.02 -4.74
N VAL A 114 -18.20 15.90 -3.66
CA VAL A 114 -17.50 14.66 -3.31
C VAL A 114 -18.53 13.61 -2.88
N ALA A 115 -19.49 13.99 -2.02
CA ALA A 115 -20.52 13.08 -1.51
C ALA A 115 -21.30 12.30 -2.59
N ASP A 116 -21.57 12.94 -3.74
CA ASP A 116 -22.34 12.35 -4.85
C ASP A 116 -21.50 11.45 -5.77
N ASP A 117 -20.17 11.60 -5.78
CA ASP A 117 -19.24 10.83 -6.62
C ASP A 117 -18.56 9.65 -5.88
N LEU A 118 -18.83 9.51 -4.57
CA LEU A 118 -18.26 8.52 -3.64
C LEU A 118 -18.95 7.14 -3.71
N ASN A 119 -19.11 6.61 -4.93
CA ASN A 119 -18.98 5.15 -5.07
C ASN A 119 -17.48 4.84 -4.96
N ILE A 120 -16.91 5.02 -3.75
CA ILE A 120 -15.46 5.10 -3.44
C ILE A 120 -14.68 3.89 -3.96
N TYR A 121 -15.37 2.76 -4.13
CA TYR A 121 -14.82 1.51 -4.62
C TYR A 121 -14.63 1.45 -6.15
N ASP A 122 -15.29 2.32 -6.92
CA ASP A 122 -15.48 2.13 -8.38
C ASP A 122 -14.65 3.11 -9.24
N LYS A 123 -13.92 4.05 -8.62
CA LYS A 123 -13.12 5.07 -9.32
C LYS A 123 -11.69 5.21 -8.77
N SER A 124 -11.16 4.17 -8.13
CA SER A 124 -9.86 4.15 -7.45
C SER A 124 -8.70 4.15 -8.45
N ILE A 125 -8.24 5.33 -8.84
CA ILE A 125 -7.02 5.44 -9.63
C ILE A 125 -6.01 6.39 -8.96
N LYS A 126 -4.94 5.76 -8.47
CA LYS A 126 -3.51 6.14 -8.52
C LYS A 126 -2.82 6.00 -7.16
N SER A 127 -2.23 4.83 -6.93
CA SER A 127 -1.03 4.66 -6.12
C SER A 127 0.09 4.09 -7.00
N GLY A 128 1.34 4.41 -6.67
CA GLY A 128 2.52 3.79 -7.25
C GLY A 128 2.63 3.88 -8.77
N PHE A 129 2.71 2.70 -9.40
CA PHE A 129 2.80 2.54 -10.84
C PHE A 129 1.41 2.71 -11.50
N ALA A 130 1.02 3.97 -11.73
CA ALA A 130 -0.14 4.28 -12.55
C ALA A 130 0.23 4.39 -14.04
N THR A 131 -0.60 3.85 -14.93
CA THR A 131 -0.41 3.97 -16.38
C THR A 131 -0.60 5.42 -16.83
N GLU A 132 0.35 6.01 -17.56
CA GLU A 132 0.24 7.38 -18.11
C GLU A 132 -0.99 7.60 -19.02
N TYR A 133 -1.59 6.52 -19.55
CA TYR A 133 -2.78 6.57 -20.41
C TYR A 133 -4.04 7.12 -19.74
N LEU A 134 -4.04 7.29 -18.42
CA LEU A 134 -5.13 7.91 -17.67
C LEU A 134 -5.15 9.44 -17.76
N LYS A 135 -4.27 10.04 -18.57
CA LYS A 135 -4.20 11.49 -18.84
C LYS A 135 -5.38 12.04 -19.66
N ASN A 136 -6.22 11.20 -20.28
CA ASN A 136 -7.18 11.64 -21.31
C ASN A 136 -8.68 11.48 -20.95
N GLY A 137 -9.08 11.62 -19.68
CA GLY A 137 -10.51 11.78 -19.35
C GLY A 137 -11.36 10.51 -19.41
N ILE A 138 -10.79 9.35 -19.72
CA ILE A 138 -11.49 8.05 -19.68
C ILE A 138 -11.40 7.51 -18.24
N TYR A 139 -12.00 8.24 -17.30
CA TYR A 139 -12.03 7.88 -15.88
C TYR A 139 -13.15 6.88 -15.55
N GLU A 140 -14.13 6.71 -16.45
CA GLU A 140 -15.36 5.97 -16.16
C GLU A 140 -15.24 4.44 -16.24
N LYS A 141 -14.07 3.88 -16.59
CA LYS A 141 -13.93 2.41 -16.81
C LYS A 141 -12.64 1.76 -16.33
N ALA A 142 -11.69 2.52 -15.78
CA ALA A 142 -10.43 1.94 -15.33
C ALA A 142 -10.48 1.64 -13.83
N THR A 143 -11.17 0.57 -13.46
CA THR A 143 -11.30 0.07 -12.07
C THR A 143 -10.08 -0.73 -11.60
N SER A 144 -9.09 -0.97 -12.47
CA SER A 144 -7.84 -1.64 -12.12
C SER A 144 -6.67 -0.97 -12.83
N THR A 145 -5.62 -0.65 -12.06
CA THR A 145 -4.32 -0.41 -12.67
C THR A 145 -3.79 -1.77 -13.17
N ASN A 146 -3.07 -1.79 -14.30
CA ASN A 146 -2.38 -3.00 -14.78
C ASN A 146 -1.26 -3.49 -13.83
N PHE A 147 -1.14 -2.89 -12.65
CA PHE A 147 -0.10 -3.08 -11.65
C PHE A 147 -0.66 -3.08 -10.22
N ALA A 148 -1.96 -3.36 -10.05
CA ALA A 148 -2.60 -3.31 -8.73
C ALA A 148 -1.88 -4.22 -7.74
N GLN A 149 -1.67 -5.49 -8.09
CA GLN A 149 -1.06 -6.44 -7.16
C GLN A 149 0.39 -6.12 -6.83
N ILE A 150 1.17 -5.65 -7.81
CA ILE A 150 2.56 -5.27 -7.54
C ILE A 150 2.63 -3.98 -6.72
N ASN A 151 1.69 -3.06 -6.89
CA ASN A 151 1.58 -1.88 -6.03
C ASN A 151 1.25 -2.26 -4.59
N GLU A 152 0.32 -3.18 -4.37
CA GLU A 152 0.00 -3.68 -3.02
C GLU A 152 1.19 -4.40 -2.38
N ALA A 153 1.85 -5.29 -3.12
CA ALA A 153 3.03 -6.01 -2.64
C ALA A 153 4.17 -5.06 -2.25
N ILE A 154 4.45 -4.03 -3.05
CA ILE A 154 5.48 -3.02 -2.74
C ILE A 154 5.08 -2.23 -1.51
N THR A 155 3.82 -1.77 -1.45
CA THR A 155 3.30 -0.96 -0.34
C THR A 155 3.38 -1.73 0.97
N GLU A 156 2.94 -2.97 0.98
CA GLU A 156 2.93 -3.81 2.17
C GLU A 156 4.34 -4.21 2.59
N LYS A 157 5.21 -4.60 1.65
CA LYS A 157 6.62 -4.87 1.96
C LYS A 157 7.29 -3.65 2.61
N MET A 158 7.06 -2.46 2.06
CA MET A 158 7.57 -1.21 2.64
C MET A 158 6.99 -0.94 4.04
N ASN A 159 5.71 -1.20 4.25
CA ASN A 159 5.06 -1.02 5.53
C ASN A 159 5.67 -1.95 6.60
N VAL A 160 5.87 -3.23 6.27
CA VAL A 160 6.53 -4.19 7.16
C VAL A 160 7.94 -3.74 7.52
N GLU A 161 8.73 -3.27 6.55
CA GLU A 161 10.06 -2.69 6.80
C GLU A 161 9.98 -1.47 7.71
N LEU A 162 9.07 -0.53 7.46
CA LEU A 162 8.89 0.67 8.28
C LEU A 162 8.54 0.33 9.73
N LEU A 163 7.62 -0.62 9.94
CA LEU A 163 7.22 -1.06 11.27
C LEU A 163 8.37 -1.76 11.99
N SER A 164 9.14 -2.59 11.28
CA SER A 164 10.30 -3.29 11.83
C SER A 164 11.44 -2.34 12.19
N GLU A 165 11.82 -1.44 11.28
CA GLU A 165 12.89 -0.44 11.45
C GLU A 165 12.58 0.58 12.56
N ASN A 166 11.30 0.82 12.86
CA ASN A 166 10.86 1.81 13.85
C ASN A 166 10.24 1.16 15.11
N LYS A 167 10.46 -0.14 15.34
CA LYS A 167 9.85 -0.88 16.45
C LYS A 167 10.03 -0.19 17.80
N ASP A 168 11.26 0.16 18.16
CA ASP A 168 11.56 0.82 19.45
C ASP A 168 10.84 2.17 19.58
N LYS A 169 10.76 2.94 18.50
CA LYS A 169 10.07 4.24 18.46
C LYS A 169 8.56 4.09 18.66
N ILE A 170 7.99 3.02 18.08
CA ILE A 170 6.58 2.68 18.20
C ILE A 170 6.24 2.23 19.63
N GLU A 171 7.02 1.29 20.17
CA GLU A 171 6.85 0.75 21.52
C GLU A 171 7.00 1.84 22.59
N ASN A 172 7.99 2.73 22.45
CA ASN A 172 8.22 3.83 23.39
C ASN A 172 7.08 4.86 23.43
N LYS A 173 6.28 4.96 22.36
CA LYS A 173 5.07 5.80 22.35
C LYS A 173 3.85 5.11 22.98
N GLY A 174 4.02 3.90 23.52
CA GLY A 174 2.94 3.08 24.07
C GLY A 174 1.94 2.59 23.02
N LEU A 175 2.35 2.62 21.74
CA LEU A 175 1.53 2.22 20.62
C LEU A 175 1.91 0.77 20.30
N PHE A 176 0.98 -0.17 20.51
CA PHE A 176 1.21 -1.54 20.05
C PHE A 176 1.13 -1.56 18.51
N ALA A 177 2.28 -1.66 17.84
CA ALA A 177 2.32 -2.35 16.57
C ALA A 177 2.26 -3.84 16.90
N ASP A 178 1.18 -4.51 16.52
CA ASP A 178 1.26 -5.96 16.33
C ASP A 178 1.61 -6.20 14.86
N PRO A 179 2.91 -6.19 14.47
CA PRO A 179 3.32 -6.48 13.10
C PRO A 179 2.99 -7.94 12.71
N GLY A 180 2.60 -8.80 13.67
CA GLY A 180 2.44 -10.23 13.47
C GLY A 180 1.06 -10.68 12.98
N LYS A 181 0.03 -9.84 13.07
CA LYS A 181 -1.37 -10.27 12.80
C LYS A 181 -1.97 -9.81 11.47
N TYR A 182 -1.31 -8.91 10.75
CA TYR A 182 -1.91 -8.26 9.58
C TYR A 182 -0.95 -8.26 8.38
N TYR A 183 -0.38 -9.41 8.05
CA TYR A 183 0.28 -9.53 6.76
C TYR A 183 -0.79 -9.75 5.69
N PHE A 184 -1.31 -8.66 5.15
CA PHE A 184 -2.04 -8.77 3.90
C PHE A 184 -1.00 -9.03 2.79
N TYR A 185 -1.43 -9.55 1.64
CA TYR A 185 -0.56 -9.71 0.47
C TYR A 185 0.73 -10.55 0.66
N GLN A 186 0.77 -11.52 1.59
CA GLN A 186 1.96 -12.34 1.85
C GLN A 186 2.47 -13.07 0.61
N GLU A 187 1.54 -13.57 -0.20
CA GLU A 187 1.83 -14.33 -1.39
C GLU A 187 2.41 -13.43 -2.49
N GLU A 188 1.85 -12.24 -2.67
CA GLU A 188 2.35 -11.24 -3.60
C GLU A 188 3.72 -10.68 -3.15
N ILE A 189 3.93 -10.48 -1.85
CA ILE A 189 5.26 -10.15 -1.29
C ILE A 189 6.26 -11.27 -1.59
N LEU A 190 5.88 -12.53 -1.38
CA LEU A 190 6.76 -13.67 -1.67
C LEU A 190 7.19 -13.67 -3.14
N LEU A 191 6.24 -13.48 -4.06
CA LEU A 191 6.55 -13.42 -5.48
C LEU A 191 7.43 -12.20 -5.83
N LEU A 192 7.17 -11.04 -5.23
CA LEU A 192 8.00 -9.85 -5.39
C LEU A 192 9.44 -10.10 -4.91
N GLU A 193 9.61 -10.70 -3.73
CA GLU A 193 10.92 -11.07 -3.18
C GLU A 193 11.69 -12.01 -4.11
N MET A 194 11.00 -13.03 -4.64
CA MET A 194 11.60 -13.97 -5.58
C MET A 194 12.01 -13.30 -6.88
N MET A 195 11.22 -12.34 -7.38
CA MET A 195 11.57 -11.55 -8.56
C MET A 195 12.77 -10.63 -8.30
N LEU A 196 12.83 -9.99 -7.13
CA LEU A 196 13.98 -9.18 -6.72
C LEU A 196 15.26 -10.03 -6.64
N ASP A 197 15.15 -11.26 -6.11
CA ASP A 197 16.25 -12.21 -6.04
C ASP A 197 16.83 -12.56 -7.42
N GLY A 198 16.00 -12.86 -8.42
CA GLY A 198 16.53 -13.19 -9.74
C GLY A 198 17.06 -11.98 -10.50
N ILE A 199 16.49 -10.78 -10.32
CA ILE A 199 17.11 -9.58 -10.88
C ILE A 199 18.48 -9.37 -10.24
N ALA A 200 18.59 -9.50 -8.92
CA ALA A 200 19.86 -9.41 -8.22
C ALA A 200 20.87 -10.43 -8.76
N MET A 201 20.50 -11.70 -8.84
CA MET A 201 21.32 -12.76 -9.43
C MET A 201 21.74 -12.45 -10.87
N SER A 202 20.86 -11.89 -11.69
CA SER A 202 21.18 -11.52 -13.08
C SER A 202 22.24 -10.41 -13.17
N LYS A 203 22.27 -9.49 -12.21
CA LYS A 203 23.20 -8.34 -12.17
C LYS A 203 24.51 -8.61 -11.42
N SER A 204 24.48 -9.49 -10.42
CA SER A 204 25.64 -9.80 -9.58
C SER A 204 26.73 -10.53 -10.36
N LYS A 205 28.00 -10.31 -10.00
CA LYS A 205 29.13 -11.02 -10.64
C LYS A 205 29.39 -12.37 -10.00
N ASN A 206 29.21 -12.45 -8.69
CA ASN A 206 29.38 -13.65 -7.87
C ASN A 206 28.24 -13.71 -6.83
N LYS A 207 28.24 -14.78 -6.02
CA LYS A 207 27.22 -15.02 -4.99
C LYS A 207 27.21 -13.98 -3.86
N ASP A 208 28.37 -13.46 -3.49
CA ASP A 208 28.50 -12.52 -2.37
C ASP A 208 27.90 -11.14 -2.70
N ASP A 209 27.85 -10.79 -3.99
CA ASP A 209 27.25 -9.54 -4.49
C ASP A 209 25.71 -9.58 -4.53
N VAL A 210 25.05 -10.74 -4.40
CA VAL A 210 23.60 -10.87 -4.61
C VAL A 210 22.79 -10.05 -3.61
N SER A 211 23.16 -10.08 -2.33
CA SER A 211 22.45 -9.31 -1.30
C SER A 211 22.57 -7.79 -1.52
N ILE A 212 23.75 -7.33 -1.96
CA ILE A 212 24.03 -5.93 -2.25
C ILE A 212 23.22 -5.47 -3.47
N GLU A 213 23.19 -6.25 -4.55
CA GLU A 213 22.41 -5.91 -5.73
C GLU A 213 20.90 -5.94 -5.46
N LYS A 214 20.43 -6.91 -4.67
CA LYS A 214 19.02 -6.97 -4.26
C LYS A 214 18.59 -5.70 -3.55
N GLU A 215 19.36 -5.24 -2.58
CA GLU A 215 19.08 -4.01 -1.84
C GLU A 215 19.05 -2.78 -2.77
N LYS A 216 19.99 -2.68 -3.72
CA LYS A 216 20.00 -1.59 -4.72
C LYS A 216 18.75 -1.62 -5.59
N ILE A 217 18.37 -2.77 -6.12
CA ILE A 217 17.19 -2.93 -6.98
C ILE A 217 15.91 -2.61 -6.19
N TRP A 218 15.85 -3.03 -4.92
CA TRP A 218 14.73 -2.70 -4.04
C TRP A 218 14.60 -1.19 -3.84
N GLN A 219 15.69 -0.49 -3.52
CA GLN A 219 15.69 0.97 -3.40
C GLN A 219 15.31 1.67 -4.71
N GLU A 220 15.80 1.19 -5.85
CA GLU A 220 15.41 1.72 -7.16
C GLU A 220 13.92 1.50 -7.46
N LEU A 221 13.38 0.32 -7.09
CA LEU A 221 11.96 0.00 -7.25
C LEU A 221 11.07 0.92 -6.40
N GLN A 222 11.45 1.17 -5.15
CA GLN A 222 10.73 2.11 -4.28
C GLN A 222 10.73 3.52 -4.89
N LYS A 223 11.88 4.02 -5.36
CA LYS A 223 11.96 5.32 -6.04
C LYS A 223 11.09 5.36 -7.31
N ALA A 224 11.09 4.28 -8.09
CA ALA A 224 10.25 4.17 -9.27
C ALA A 224 8.76 4.17 -8.91
N TYR A 225 8.37 3.51 -7.83
CA TYR A 225 7.01 3.47 -7.31
C TYR A 225 6.51 4.88 -6.94
N PHE A 226 7.25 5.63 -6.12
CA PHE A 226 6.85 7.00 -5.73
C PHE A 226 6.95 8.03 -6.86
N SER A 227 7.82 7.81 -7.85
CA SER A 227 7.89 8.68 -9.03
C SER A 227 6.88 8.29 -10.13
N GLY A 228 6.15 7.18 -9.96
CA GLY A 228 5.28 6.59 -10.98
C GLY A 228 6.03 6.23 -12.27
N ASN A 229 7.30 5.83 -12.18
CA ASN A 229 8.12 5.44 -13.33
C ASN A 229 7.86 3.98 -13.73
N THR A 230 6.78 3.75 -14.48
CA THR A 230 6.37 2.40 -14.92
C THR A 230 7.40 1.72 -15.81
N MET A 231 8.29 2.47 -16.48
CA MET A 231 9.34 1.89 -17.32
C MET A 231 10.37 1.10 -16.53
N PHE A 232 10.54 1.40 -15.24
CA PHE A 232 11.42 0.64 -14.36
C PHE A 232 10.96 -0.82 -14.25
N LEU A 233 9.66 -1.09 -14.23
CA LEU A 233 9.11 -2.43 -14.10
C LEU A 233 9.58 -3.38 -15.23
N ARG A 234 9.97 -2.87 -16.39
CA ARG A 234 10.52 -3.69 -17.49
C ARG A 234 11.80 -4.46 -17.11
N VAL A 235 12.41 -4.14 -15.97
CA VAL A 235 13.50 -4.95 -15.39
C VAL A 235 13.05 -6.37 -15.08
N PHE A 236 11.79 -6.57 -14.67
CA PHE A 236 11.22 -7.90 -14.38
C PHE A 236 11.09 -8.72 -15.67
N ASP A 237 10.46 -8.15 -16.70
CA ASP A 237 10.27 -8.83 -18.00
C ASP A 237 11.60 -9.23 -18.66
N LYS A 238 12.66 -8.44 -18.46
CA LYS A 238 13.99 -8.76 -19.00
C LYS A 238 14.62 -10.01 -18.39
N VAL A 239 14.23 -10.38 -17.17
CA VAL A 239 14.81 -11.51 -16.43
C VAL A 239 13.93 -12.76 -16.54
N TYR A 240 12.60 -12.60 -16.53
CA TYR A 240 11.62 -13.69 -16.40
C TYR A 240 10.66 -13.83 -17.59
N ASP A 241 10.98 -13.23 -18.74
CA ASP A 241 10.18 -13.16 -19.98
C ASP A 241 9.12 -12.05 -20.01
N ASP A 242 8.73 -11.69 -21.23
CA ASP A 242 7.94 -10.52 -21.68
C ASP A 242 6.52 -10.38 -21.07
N LYS A 243 6.13 -11.26 -20.14
CA LYS A 243 4.78 -11.38 -19.60
C LYS A 243 4.72 -11.56 -18.09
N ILE A 244 5.86 -11.61 -17.39
CA ILE A 244 5.86 -11.91 -15.95
C ILE A 244 5.03 -10.91 -15.15
N LEU A 245 5.09 -9.63 -15.51
CA LEU A 245 4.30 -8.58 -14.86
C LEU A 245 2.80 -8.75 -15.08
N ARG A 246 2.41 -9.25 -16.26
CA ARG A 246 1.01 -9.53 -16.58
C ARG A 246 0.51 -10.71 -15.77
N GLU A 247 1.27 -11.80 -15.73
CA GLU A 247 0.95 -12.99 -14.93
C GLU A 247 0.82 -12.65 -13.44
N PHE A 248 1.72 -11.82 -12.92
CA PHE A 248 1.65 -11.31 -11.55
C PHE A 248 0.37 -10.48 -11.31
N ASN A 249 0.03 -9.57 -12.23
CA ASN A 249 -1.14 -8.71 -12.06
C ASN A 249 -2.48 -9.43 -12.29
N GLU A 250 -2.46 -10.57 -12.99
CA GLU A 250 -3.63 -11.44 -13.19
C GLU A 250 -3.88 -12.39 -11.99
N LEU A 251 -3.08 -12.29 -10.92
CA LEU A 251 -3.41 -12.86 -9.62
C LEU A 251 -4.55 -12.06 -9.01
N ASP A 252 -5.77 -12.55 -9.13
CA ASP A 252 -6.91 -12.02 -8.38
C ASP A 252 -7.23 -13.01 -7.27
N PHE A 253 -7.01 -12.64 -6.01
CA PHE A 253 -7.29 -13.51 -4.85
C PHE A 253 -8.77 -13.91 -4.75
N LYS A 254 -9.66 -13.23 -5.48
CA LYS A 254 -11.08 -13.57 -5.59
C LYS A 254 -11.37 -14.58 -6.70
N SER A 255 -10.40 -14.91 -7.55
CA SER A 255 -10.61 -15.88 -8.63
C SER A 255 -10.57 -17.32 -8.10
N GLU A 256 -11.40 -18.19 -8.68
CA GLU A 256 -11.48 -19.60 -8.30
C GLU A 256 -10.18 -20.37 -8.61
N ASP A 257 -9.37 -19.86 -9.53
CA ASP A 257 -8.11 -20.45 -9.96
C ASP A 257 -6.86 -19.79 -9.33
N TYR A 258 -7.05 -18.90 -8.36
CA TYR A 258 -5.98 -18.14 -7.72
C TYR A 258 -4.84 -19.00 -7.21
N GLU A 259 -5.14 -20.03 -6.40
CA GLU A 259 -4.12 -20.89 -5.77
C GLU A 259 -3.25 -21.59 -6.83
N GLN A 260 -3.88 -22.05 -7.92
CA GLN A 260 -3.18 -22.71 -9.01
C GLN A 260 -2.30 -21.72 -9.78
N ARG A 261 -2.82 -20.53 -10.13
CA ARG A 261 -2.04 -19.47 -10.81
C ARG A 261 -0.85 -19.01 -9.97
N PHE A 262 -1.06 -18.80 -8.67
CA PHE A 262 0.00 -18.46 -7.73
C PHE A 262 1.09 -19.52 -7.71
N LYS A 263 0.71 -20.80 -7.59
CA LYS A 263 1.65 -21.93 -7.58
C LYS A 263 2.43 -22.02 -8.88
N ASP A 264 1.78 -21.86 -10.02
CA ASP A 264 2.42 -21.92 -11.34
C ASP A 264 3.42 -20.79 -11.53
N LEU A 265 3.04 -19.56 -11.20
CA LEU A 265 3.93 -18.40 -11.24
C LEU A 265 5.12 -18.58 -10.29
N ARG A 266 4.85 -19.04 -9.05
CA ARG A 266 5.90 -19.33 -8.07
C ARG A 266 6.89 -20.36 -8.60
N ASN A 267 6.42 -21.47 -9.18
CA ASN A 267 7.31 -22.51 -9.70
C ASN A 267 8.15 -21.98 -10.87
N LYS A 268 7.56 -21.21 -11.79
CA LYS A 268 8.27 -20.55 -12.88
C LYS A 268 9.40 -19.64 -12.37
N LEU A 269 9.13 -18.83 -11.33
CA LEU A 269 10.15 -17.99 -10.70
C LEU A 269 11.26 -18.82 -10.02
N ILE A 270 10.92 -19.93 -9.34
CA ILE A 270 11.90 -20.84 -8.73
C ILE A 270 12.82 -21.43 -9.79
N GLU A 271 12.25 -22.00 -10.86
CA GLU A 271 13.01 -22.62 -11.93
C GLU A 271 14.01 -21.63 -12.53
N LYS A 272 13.54 -20.42 -12.86
CA LYS A 272 14.41 -19.37 -13.41
C LYS A 272 15.52 -18.94 -12.45
N ASN A 273 15.20 -18.78 -11.17
CA ASN A 273 16.19 -18.42 -10.15
C ASN A 273 17.23 -19.52 -9.93
N LEU A 274 16.84 -20.80 -10.01
CA LEU A 274 17.77 -21.92 -9.90
C LEU A 274 18.73 -21.97 -11.08
N GLU A 275 18.26 -21.77 -12.31
CA GLU A 275 19.12 -21.68 -13.50
C GLU A 275 20.23 -20.64 -13.31
N MET A 276 19.86 -19.42 -12.91
CA MET A 276 20.82 -18.34 -12.68
C MET A 276 21.79 -18.65 -11.52
N LYS A 277 21.30 -19.29 -10.45
CA LYS A 277 22.16 -19.66 -9.31
C LYS A 277 23.25 -20.65 -9.71
N PHE A 278 22.91 -21.67 -10.52
CA PHE A 278 23.89 -22.63 -11.01
C PHE A 278 24.96 -21.96 -11.87
N GLU A 279 24.59 -20.98 -12.71
CA GLU A 279 25.55 -20.19 -13.47
C GLU A 279 26.53 -19.44 -12.55
N LYS A 280 26.06 -18.87 -11.43
CA LYS A 280 26.92 -18.14 -10.48
C LYS A 280 27.81 -19.01 -9.60
N GLU A 281 27.50 -20.29 -9.45
CA GLU A 281 28.35 -21.22 -8.70
C GLU A 281 29.47 -21.84 -9.58
N LEU A 282 29.39 -21.67 -10.90
CA LEU A 282 30.38 -22.16 -11.87
C LEU A 282 31.50 -21.15 -12.22
N TYR A 283 31.36 -19.88 -11.85
CA TYR A 283 32.29 -18.78 -12.13
C TYR A 283 32.71 -18.03 -10.87
#